data_AF-A0A813KB40-F1
#
_entry.id   AF-A0A813KB40-F1
#
_cell.length_a   1.000
_cell.length_b   1.000
_cell.length_c   1.000
_cell.angle_alpha   90.00
_cell.angle_beta   90.00
_cell.angle_gamma   90.00
#
_symmetry.space_group_name_H-M   'P 1'
#
loop_
_entity.id
_entity.type
_entity.pdbx_description
1 polymer ?
#
loop_
_entity_poly.entity_id
_entity_poly.type
_entity_poly.pdbx_seq_one_letter_code
_entity_poly.pdbx_strand_id
1 'polypeptide(L)'
;MGKWAPDSKTHVASMQVGDFYSHEKSVCLPEACEARIELVAEDGSVSVLKEKLPLKAGEILDATFMSCEALRAFYDREIEDARDKDVLFSLHLKATMMKISDPIMFGHCVKVYFKDVFAKYADTFAKLGVDANNGLGDVESKIASLPEAERKAIQDDIKATYAKQGKMAMVDSNKGITNLHKPSDIIIDNSIPTAIRGGGKMWNADDKEEDFKACIPDRCYAGVFQECIEFCRKNGAFDPKTMGSCPNVGLMAQKAEEYGSHPTTFEAATNGTMRIVLNDGSNKVLLGHRVQKGDIWRSCQAKDAPIKDWVKLAVVRCRANQFPNNDKPCKAIFWLDPARAHDCAIMDKVLKYLPEFQPEGLDIQIMSPEEAMRITCQRAKDGLNTITVTGNVLRDYLTDLFPILELGTSSKMLSIVPMLAGGGMYETGAGGSAPKHVEQFTKEGHLRWDSLGEYLALTSSIEGLGKETGNKKAAAVAAALDKAVGTFLSANKNPGRKVKEIDNRGSHYWVARYWAEELAKQQEVPELHAAFAVASKGLQESEAKVLQEMIDCQGAKVDIGGYYKVDKAKADAAMNPSATFNEIIARITQGGADAKV
;
A
#
# COMPACT_ATOMS: atom_id res chain seq x y z
N MET A 1 1.14 16.22 13.46
CA MET A 1 -0.22 15.65 13.36
C MET A 1 -1.19 16.81 13.23
N GLY A 2 -2.14 16.73 12.30
CA GLY A 2 -3.23 17.71 12.17
C GLY A 2 -4.18 17.62 13.35
N LYS A 3 -4.80 18.74 13.71
CA LYS A 3 -5.74 18.80 14.84
C LYS A 3 -7.06 18.15 14.44
N TRP A 4 -7.56 17.23 15.26
CA TRP A 4 -8.90 16.67 15.13
C TRP A 4 -9.91 17.53 15.86
N ALA A 5 -10.95 17.98 15.14
CA ALA A 5 -12.06 18.71 15.71
C ALA A 5 -13.16 17.72 16.13
N PRO A 6 -13.76 17.87 17.33
CA PRO A 6 -14.80 16.95 17.81
C PRO A 6 -16.08 17.02 16.98
N ASP A 7 -16.28 18.12 16.24
CA ASP A 7 -17.37 18.37 15.31
C ASP A 7 -16.99 18.15 13.84
N SER A 8 -15.84 17.51 13.56
CA SER A 8 -15.44 17.14 12.20
C SER A 8 -16.53 16.29 11.54
N LYS A 9 -16.92 16.70 10.33
CA LYS A 9 -17.91 15.99 9.50
C LYS A 9 -17.29 14.84 8.70
N THR A 10 -15.98 14.63 8.80
CA THR A 10 -15.29 13.59 8.02
C THR A 10 -15.72 12.19 8.45
N HIS A 11 -16.09 11.36 7.48
CA HIS A 11 -16.54 9.98 7.71
C HIS A 11 -16.32 9.14 6.45
N VAL A 12 -16.25 7.82 6.63
CA VAL A 12 -16.32 6.82 5.58
C VAL A 12 -17.77 6.56 5.21
N ALA A 13 -18.03 6.42 3.92
CA ALA A 13 -19.28 5.91 3.38
C ALA A 13 -19.00 4.61 2.61
N SER A 14 -19.76 3.57 2.92
CA SER A 14 -19.70 2.26 2.26
C SER A 14 -21.12 1.73 1.98
N MET A 15 -21.23 0.81 1.03
CA MET A 15 -22.49 0.16 0.68
C MET A 15 -23.06 -0.58 1.89
N GLN A 16 -24.38 -0.78 1.95
CA GLN A 16 -25.04 -1.52 3.05
C GLN A 16 -25.57 -2.88 2.61
N VAL A 17 -25.68 -3.10 1.30
CA VAL A 17 -26.04 -4.34 0.63
C VAL A 17 -25.46 -4.30 -0.78
N GLY A 18 -25.34 -5.46 -1.42
CA GLY A 18 -24.99 -5.52 -2.84
C GLY A 18 -23.50 -5.47 -3.16
N ASP A 19 -22.64 -5.39 -2.14
CA ASP A 19 -21.18 -5.37 -2.26
C ASP A 19 -20.54 -6.76 -2.16
N PHE A 20 -19.21 -6.85 -2.28
CA PHE A 20 -18.52 -8.13 -2.17
C PHE A 20 -18.70 -8.75 -0.79
N TYR A 21 -18.73 -7.91 0.24
CA TYR A 21 -19.05 -8.34 1.61
C TYR A 21 -20.39 -9.09 1.70
N SER A 22 -21.47 -8.51 1.14
CA SER A 22 -22.83 -9.08 1.22
C SER A 22 -22.99 -10.45 0.59
N HIS A 23 -22.22 -10.71 -0.47
CA HIS A 23 -22.43 -11.84 -1.35
C HIS A 23 -21.35 -12.92 -1.20
N GLU A 24 -20.47 -12.78 -0.23
CA GLU A 24 -19.37 -13.72 -0.04
C GLU A 24 -19.86 -15.11 0.36
N LYS A 25 -19.32 -16.11 -0.33
CA LYS A 25 -19.41 -17.52 0.04
C LYS A 25 -18.03 -18.13 0.00
N SER A 26 -17.77 -19.06 0.93
CA SER A 26 -16.48 -19.72 1.08
C SER A 26 -16.65 -21.22 1.27
N VAL A 27 -15.69 -22.00 0.80
CA VAL A 27 -15.56 -23.43 1.09
C VAL A 27 -14.11 -23.79 1.39
N CYS A 28 -13.88 -24.67 2.36
CA CYS A 28 -12.59 -25.33 2.55
C CYS A 28 -12.62 -26.68 1.81
N LEU A 29 -11.68 -26.88 0.89
CA LEU A 29 -11.65 -28.09 0.06
C LEU A 29 -11.11 -29.27 0.88
N PRO A 30 -11.81 -30.42 0.94
CA PRO A 30 -11.31 -31.58 1.68
C PRO A 30 -10.18 -32.30 0.92
N GLU A 31 -10.22 -32.28 -0.41
CA GLU A 31 -9.29 -32.98 -1.29
C GLU A 31 -8.85 -32.06 -2.43
N ALA A 32 -7.71 -32.39 -3.05
CA ALA A 32 -7.27 -31.66 -4.24
C ALA A 32 -8.19 -31.98 -5.43
N CYS A 33 -8.53 -30.95 -6.21
CA CYS A 33 -9.39 -31.10 -7.37
C CYS A 33 -9.06 -30.06 -8.45
N GLU A 34 -9.53 -30.30 -9.66
CA GLU A 34 -9.53 -29.31 -10.73
C GLU A 34 -10.95 -28.74 -10.85
N ALA A 35 -11.06 -27.42 -10.89
CA ALA A 35 -12.32 -26.72 -11.13
C ALA A 35 -12.24 -25.85 -12.39
N ARG A 36 -13.39 -25.32 -12.81
CA ARG A 36 -13.49 -24.27 -13.83
C ARG A 36 -14.50 -23.21 -13.40
N ILE A 37 -14.42 -22.02 -14.01
CA ILE A 37 -15.35 -20.92 -13.78
C ILE A 37 -16.16 -20.69 -15.05
N GLU A 38 -17.49 -20.63 -14.93
CA GLU A 38 -18.41 -20.44 -16.05
C GLU A 38 -19.58 -19.52 -15.71
N LEU A 39 -20.12 -18.87 -16.74
CA LEU A 39 -21.36 -18.11 -16.73
C LEU A 39 -22.43 -18.90 -17.48
N VAL A 40 -23.51 -19.25 -16.78
CA VAL A 40 -24.74 -19.81 -17.40
C VAL A 40 -25.73 -18.68 -17.60
N ALA A 41 -25.98 -18.29 -18.85
CA ALA A 41 -26.93 -17.24 -19.18
C ALA A 41 -28.39 -17.69 -18.95
N GLU A 42 -29.32 -16.74 -18.91
CA GLU A 42 -30.75 -17.02 -18.72
C GLU A 42 -31.36 -17.91 -19.83
N ASP A 43 -30.78 -17.90 -21.03
CA ASP A 43 -31.16 -18.78 -22.15
C ASP A 43 -30.58 -20.20 -22.06
N GLY A 44 -29.79 -20.48 -21.01
CA GLY A 44 -29.13 -21.75 -20.77
C GLY A 44 -27.78 -21.91 -21.47
N SER A 45 -27.33 -20.95 -22.27
CA SER A 45 -25.99 -20.98 -22.87
C SER A 45 -24.89 -20.87 -21.80
N VAL A 46 -23.79 -21.60 -21.99
CA VAL A 46 -22.68 -21.66 -21.04
C VAL A 46 -21.43 -21.05 -21.65
N SER A 47 -20.88 -20.03 -20.99
CA SER A 47 -19.59 -19.43 -21.33
C SER A 47 -18.55 -19.82 -20.29
N VAL A 48 -17.53 -20.58 -20.68
CA VAL A 48 -16.40 -20.88 -19.78
C VAL A 48 -15.46 -19.68 -19.75
N LEU A 49 -15.29 -19.11 -18.56
CA LEU A 49 -14.47 -17.92 -18.33
C LEU A 49 -13.04 -18.28 -17.89
N LYS A 50 -12.90 -19.43 -17.23
CA LYS A 50 -11.60 -20.00 -16.85
C LYS A 50 -11.67 -21.51 -16.86
N GLU A 51 -10.99 -22.12 -17.83
CA GLU A 51 -11.01 -23.58 -18.06
C GLU A 51 -10.36 -24.39 -16.93
N LYS A 52 -9.28 -23.86 -16.33
CA LYS A 52 -8.47 -24.57 -15.33
C LYS A 52 -8.27 -23.73 -14.09
N LEU A 53 -8.73 -24.26 -12.97
CA LEU A 53 -8.56 -23.73 -11.63
C LEU A 53 -8.11 -24.87 -10.70
N PRO A 54 -6.80 -25.12 -10.60
CA PRO A 54 -6.28 -26.15 -9.70
C PRO A 54 -6.43 -25.72 -8.25
N LEU A 55 -7.02 -26.61 -7.45
CA LEU A 55 -7.29 -26.43 -6.02
C LEU A 55 -6.60 -27.53 -5.21
N LYS A 56 -5.97 -27.15 -4.10
CA LYS A 56 -5.28 -28.07 -3.20
C LYS A 56 -6.21 -28.55 -2.08
N ALA A 57 -5.90 -29.71 -1.52
CA ALA A 57 -6.54 -30.16 -0.28
C ALA A 57 -6.27 -29.15 0.85
N GLY A 58 -7.30 -28.83 1.61
CA GLY A 58 -7.28 -27.85 2.70
C GLY A 58 -7.28 -26.39 2.25
N GLU A 59 -7.26 -26.09 0.95
CA GLU A 59 -7.35 -24.73 0.41
C GLU A 59 -8.73 -24.13 0.68
N ILE A 60 -8.76 -22.84 0.99
CA ILE A 60 -9.99 -22.05 1.09
C ILE A 60 -10.22 -21.39 -0.26
N LEU A 61 -11.42 -21.56 -0.79
CA LEU A 61 -11.90 -20.98 -2.04
C LEU A 61 -13.12 -20.13 -1.75
N ASP A 62 -13.10 -18.89 -2.21
CA ASP A 62 -14.18 -17.93 -2.02
C ASP A 62 -14.71 -17.46 -3.36
N ALA A 63 -15.98 -17.07 -3.38
CA ALA A 63 -16.61 -16.39 -4.50
C ALA A 63 -17.55 -15.30 -3.98
N THR A 64 -17.62 -14.19 -4.70
CA THR A 64 -18.49 -13.07 -4.37
C THR A 64 -18.74 -12.19 -5.60
N PHE A 65 -19.64 -11.22 -5.51
CA PHE A 65 -19.85 -10.22 -6.55
C PHE A 65 -20.30 -8.85 -6.00
N MET A 66 -19.95 -7.80 -6.74
CA MET A 66 -20.42 -6.43 -6.57
C MET A 66 -21.54 -6.18 -7.57
N SER A 67 -22.72 -5.82 -7.07
CA SER A 67 -23.84 -5.38 -7.91
C SER A 67 -23.58 -3.97 -8.43
N CYS A 68 -23.41 -3.83 -9.74
CA CYS A 68 -23.13 -2.53 -10.35
C CYS A 68 -24.38 -1.63 -10.43
N GLU A 69 -25.58 -2.20 -10.30
CA GLU A 69 -26.80 -1.44 -10.03
C GLU A 69 -26.76 -0.80 -8.63
N ALA A 70 -26.54 -1.60 -7.59
CA ALA A 70 -26.45 -1.12 -6.21
C ALA A 70 -25.30 -0.13 -6.00
N LEU A 71 -24.15 -0.37 -6.65
CA LEU A 71 -22.98 0.51 -6.62
C LEU A 71 -23.29 1.89 -7.20
N ARG A 72 -23.98 1.96 -8.35
CA ARG A 72 -24.37 3.24 -8.95
C ARG A 72 -25.37 4.00 -8.10
N ALA A 73 -26.35 3.31 -7.52
CA ALA A 73 -27.32 3.91 -6.59
C ALA A 73 -26.64 4.43 -5.32
N PHE A 74 -25.66 3.68 -4.81
CA PHE A 74 -24.80 4.10 -3.70
C PHE A 74 -24.04 5.39 -4.05
N TYR A 75 -23.32 5.44 -5.17
CA TYR A 75 -22.59 6.64 -5.57
C TYR A 75 -23.51 7.86 -5.73
N ASP A 76 -24.66 7.72 -6.38
CA ASP A 76 -25.59 8.84 -6.60
C ASP A 76 -26.04 9.44 -5.26
N ARG A 77 -26.42 8.58 -4.31
CA ARG A 77 -26.81 8.99 -2.96
C ARG A 77 -25.64 9.63 -2.20
N GLU A 78 -24.44 9.05 -2.26
CA GLU A 78 -23.31 9.55 -1.47
C GLU A 78 -22.76 10.88 -2.01
N ILE A 79 -22.83 11.11 -3.33
CA ILE A 79 -22.52 12.40 -3.96
C ILE A 79 -23.54 13.46 -3.50
N GLU A 80 -24.83 13.15 -3.55
CA GLU A 80 -25.89 14.03 -3.05
C GLU A 80 -25.73 14.36 -1.56
N ASP A 81 -25.51 13.36 -0.70
CA ASP A 81 -25.34 13.61 0.73
C ASP A 81 -24.04 14.38 1.06
N ALA A 82 -22.97 14.22 0.26
CA ALA A 82 -21.76 15.03 0.41
C ALA A 82 -22.02 16.52 0.08
N ARG A 83 -22.80 16.79 -0.99
CA ARG A 83 -23.26 18.13 -1.34
C ARG A 83 -24.12 18.73 -0.23
N ASP A 84 -25.11 17.98 0.26
CA ASP A 84 -26.08 18.47 1.24
C ASP A 84 -25.42 18.75 2.61
N LYS A 85 -24.39 17.99 2.97
CA LYS A 85 -23.59 18.21 4.20
C LYS A 85 -22.48 19.26 4.06
N ASP A 86 -22.27 19.77 2.85
CA ASP A 86 -21.17 20.67 2.46
C ASP A 86 -19.80 20.13 2.88
N VAL A 87 -19.48 18.92 2.41
CA VAL A 87 -18.16 18.28 2.56
C VAL A 87 -17.63 17.86 1.21
N LEU A 88 -16.31 17.67 1.09
CA LEU A 88 -15.69 17.15 -0.12
C LEU A 88 -16.16 15.71 -0.36
N PHE A 89 -16.63 15.39 -1.57
CA PHE A 89 -16.73 14.00 -2.02
C PHE A 89 -15.34 13.48 -2.41
N SER A 90 -14.98 12.28 -1.94
CA SER A 90 -13.79 11.57 -2.41
C SER A 90 -14.05 10.07 -2.56
N LEU A 91 -13.38 9.45 -3.52
CA LEU A 91 -13.39 8.02 -3.80
C LEU A 91 -12.01 7.43 -3.53
N HIS A 92 -11.97 6.38 -2.72
CA HIS A 92 -10.73 5.72 -2.30
C HIS A 92 -10.78 4.25 -2.70
N LEU A 93 -9.97 3.88 -3.69
CA LEU A 93 -9.86 2.53 -4.25
C LEU A 93 -8.38 2.14 -4.38
N LYS A 94 -8.09 0.93 -4.88
CA LYS A 94 -6.73 0.44 -5.13
C LYS A 94 -6.53 0.01 -6.59
N ALA A 95 -6.91 0.87 -7.53
CA ALA A 95 -7.00 0.55 -8.96
C ALA A 95 -5.70 0.08 -9.63
N THR A 96 -4.53 0.42 -9.09
CA THR A 96 -3.24 -0.06 -9.58
C THR A 96 -2.99 -1.53 -9.26
N MET A 97 -3.41 -1.98 -8.08
CA MET A 97 -3.23 -3.37 -7.64
C MET A 97 -4.43 -4.21 -8.05
N MET A 98 -5.65 -3.76 -7.73
CA MET A 98 -6.92 -4.40 -8.12
C MET A 98 -7.30 -4.06 -9.56
N LYS A 99 -6.42 -4.44 -10.49
CA LYS A 99 -6.41 -4.01 -11.90
C LYS A 99 -7.66 -4.34 -12.74
N ILE A 100 -8.59 -5.13 -12.22
CA ILE A 100 -9.86 -5.46 -12.91
C ILE A 100 -11.03 -4.80 -12.18
N SER A 101 -11.27 -5.14 -10.91
CA SER A 101 -12.45 -4.67 -10.17
C SER A 101 -12.48 -3.16 -9.98
N ASP A 102 -11.37 -2.59 -9.55
CA ASP A 102 -11.35 -1.22 -9.06
C ASP A 102 -11.44 -0.17 -10.18
N PRO A 103 -10.79 -0.36 -11.35
CA PRO A 103 -11.07 0.49 -12.52
C PRO A 103 -12.55 0.48 -12.94
N ILE A 104 -13.24 -0.67 -12.86
CA ILE A 104 -14.69 -0.75 -13.18
C ILE A 104 -15.50 0.03 -12.13
N MET A 105 -15.23 -0.18 -10.84
CA MET A 105 -15.89 0.58 -9.78
C MET A 105 -15.63 2.09 -9.89
N PHE A 106 -14.42 2.49 -10.27
CA PHE A 106 -14.04 3.88 -10.52
C PHE A 106 -14.80 4.47 -11.71
N GLY A 107 -14.85 3.75 -12.83
CA GLY A 107 -15.59 4.19 -14.01
C GLY A 107 -17.10 4.33 -13.78
N HIS A 108 -17.69 3.50 -12.92
CA HIS A 108 -19.06 3.70 -12.46
C HIS A 108 -19.23 5.01 -11.68
N CYS A 109 -18.31 5.36 -10.78
CA CYS A 109 -18.35 6.64 -10.06
C CYS A 109 -18.23 7.83 -11.03
N VAL A 110 -17.32 7.76 -12.00
CA VAL A 110 -17.15 8.81 -13.03
C VAL A 110 -18.44 9.00 -13.82
N LYS A 111 -19.05 7.90 -14.30
CA LYS A 111 -20.31 7.95 -15.05
C LYS A 111 -21.47 8.49 -14.21
N VAL A 112 -21.55 8.16 -12.92
CA VAL A 112 -22.61 8.67 -12.03
C VAL A 112 -22.41 10.16 -11.75
N TYR A 113 -21.18 10.59 -11.42
CA TYR A 113 -20.88 11.99 -11.14
C TYR A 113 -21.18 12.88 -12.35
N PHE A 114 -20.79 12.45 -13.54
CA PHE A 114 -20.99 13.16 -14.81
C PHE A 114 -22.17 12.62 -15.65
N LYS A 115 -23.22 12.08 -15.00
CA LYS A 115 -24.32 11.37 -15.69
C LYS A 115 -24.97 12.18 -16.82
N ASP A 116 -25.19 13.47 -16.62
CA ASP A 116 -25.80 14.35 -17.61
C ASP A 116 -24.88 14.53 -18.84
N VAL A 117 -23.56 14.63 -18.63
CA VAL A 117 -22.55 14.75 -19.69
C VAL A 117 -22.46 13.45 -20.49
N PHE A 118 -22.34 12.30 -19.81
CA PHE A 118 -22.27 11.00 -20.47
C PHE A 118 -23.55 10.67 -21.23
N ALA A 119 -24.72 11.08 -20.74
CA ALA A 119 -25.98 10.92 -21.46
C ALA A 119 -26.06 11.80 -22.70
N LYS A 120 -25.70 13.09 -22.58
CA LYS A 120 -25.76 14.06 -23.69
C LYS A 120 -24.78 13.75 -24.82
N TYR A 121 -23.59 13.25 -24.50
CA TYR A 121 -22.50 13.02 -25.46
C TYR A 121 -22.22 11.54 -25.74
N ALA A 122 -23.17 10.64 -25.44
CA ALA A 122 -22.99 9.19 -25.54
C ALA A 122 -22.42 8.73 -26.90
N ASP A 123 -23.02 9.19 -28.01
CA ASP A 123 -22.58 8.82 -29.37
C ASP A 123 -21.17 9.35 -29.68
N THR A 124 -20.85 10.56 -29.23
CA THR A 124 -19.54 11.17 -29.42
C THR A 124 -18.48 10.40 -28.63
N PHE A 125 -18.75 10.09 -27.36
CA PHE A 125 -17.85 9.32 -26.50
C PHE A 125 -17.63 7.89 -27.02
N ALA A 126 -18.68 7.24 -27.55
CA ALA A 126 -18.55 5.93 -28.19
C ALA A 126 -17.63 5.98 -29.43
N LYS A 127 -17.79 6.99 -30.30
CA LYS A 127 -16.93 7.17 -31.49
C LYS A 127 -15.47 7.45 -31.14
N LEU A 128 -15.24 8.21 -30.07
CA LEU A 128 -13.90 8.55 -29.61
C LEU A 128 -13.22 7.42 -28.80
N GLY A 129 -13.98 6.39 -28.42
CA GLY A 129 -13.49 5.31 -27.57
C GLY A 129 -13.10 5.82 -26.18
N VAL A 130 -13.94 6.68 -25.59
CA VAL A 130 -13.78 7.15 -24.21
C VAL A 130 -14.00 5.98 -23.25
N ASP A 131 -13.06 5.81 -22.32
CA ASP A 131 -13.13 4.80 -21.27
C ASP A 131 -13.12 5.46 -19.88
N ALA A 132 -14.30 5.50 -19.25
CA ALA A 132 -14.47 6.06 -17.92
C ALA A 132 -13.67 5.30 -16.84
N ASN A 133 -13.27 4.05 -17.08
CA ASN A 133 -12.43 3.29 -16.15
C ASN A 133 -11.03 3.89 -16.04
N ASN A 134 -10.60 4.68 -17.04
CA ASN A 134 -9.35 5.45 -17.03
C ASN A 134 -9.52 6.87 -16.45
N GLY A 135 -10.74 7.25 -16.07
CA GLY A 135 -11.07 8.52 -15.43
C GLY A 135 -11.37 9.68 -16.37
N LEU A 136 -11.65 10.85 -15.78
CA LEU A 136 -11.96 12.07 -16.53
C LEU A 136 -10.81 12.51 -17.43
N GLY A 137 -9.56 12.22 -17.06
CA GLY A 137 -8.39 12.52 -17.89
C GLY A 137 -8.43 11.79 -19.24
N ASP A 138 -9.03 10.60 -19.32
CA ASP A 138 -9.26 9.93 -20.60
C ASP A 138 -10.25 10.73 -21.45
N VAL A 139 -11.40 11.13 -20.88
CA VAL A 139 -12.39 11.98 -21.56
C VAL A 139 -11.72 13.22 -22.15
N GLU A 140 -10.97 13.98 -21.33
CA GLU A 140 -10.29 15.20 -21.74
C GLU A 140 -9.27 14.95 -22.85
N SER A 141 -8.51 13.85 -22.77
CA SER A 141 -7.54 13.48 -23.81
C SER A 141 -8.20 13.14 -25.14
N LYS A 142 -9.35 12.48 -25.12
CA LYS A 142 -10.05 12.03 -26.34
C LYS A 142 -10.77 13.20 -27.03
N ILE A 143 -11.42 14.08 -26.28
CA ILE A 143 -12.11 15.25 -26.85
C ILE A 143 -11.16 16.30 -27.43
N ALA A 144 -9.86 16.24 -27.11
CA ALA A 144 -8.86 17.13 -27.70
C ALA A 144 -8.76 17.02 -29.24
N SER A 145 -9.21 15.89 -29.80
CA SER A 145 -9.29 15.63 -31.24
C SER A 145 -10.52 16.24 -31.94
N LEU A 146 -11.51 16.72 -31.18
CA LEU A 146 -12.73 17.30 -31.72
C LEU A 146 -12.53 18.75 -32.20
N PRO A 147 -13.41 19.26 -33.08
CA PRO A 147 -13.49 20.68 -33.38
C PRO A 147 -13.67 21.53 -32.12
N GLU A 148 -13.10 22.74 -32.11
CA GLU A 148 -13.08 23.63 -30.94
C GLU A 148 -14.46 23.84 -30.30
N ALA A 149 -15.49 24.06 -31.12
CA ALA A 149 -16.83 24.32 -30.64
C ALA A 149 -17.44 23.12 -29.90
N GLU A 150 -17.24 21.91 -30.41
CA GLU A 150 -17.72 20.66 -29.78
C GLU A 150 -16.93 20.35 -28.51
N ARG A 151 -15.59 20.48 -28.57
CA ARG A 151 -14.72 20.31 -27.41
C ARG A 151 -15.10 21.27 -26.29
N LYS A 152 -15.28 22.56 -26.61
CA LYS A 152 -15.63 23.58 -25.63
C LYS A 152 -17.00 23.31 -25.02
N ALA A 153 -17.99 22.88 -25.80
CA ALA A 153 -19.32 22.55 -25.28
C ALA A 153 -19.25 21.42 -24.23
N ILE A 154 -18.45 20.37 -24.50
CA ILE A 154 -18.25 19.27 -23.53
C ILE A 154 -17.54 19.77 -22.28
N GLN A 155 -16.49 20.59 -22.42
CA GLN A 155 -15.75 21.16 -21.28
C GLN A 155 -16.64 22.08 -20.42
N ASP A 156 -17.48 22.89 -21.04
CA ASP A 156 -18.42 23.77 -20.34
C ASP A 156 -19.45 22.93 -19.53
N ASP A 157 -19.96 21.84 -20.09
CA ASP A 157 -20.90 20.94 -19.40
C ASP A 157 -20.24 20.14 -18.24
N ILE A 158 -18.98 19.72 -18.41
CA ILE A 158 -18.17 19.15 -17.32
C ILE A 158 -18.03 20.17 -16.19
N LYS A 159 -17.69 21.42 -16.51
CA LYS A 159 -17.57 22.50 -15.53
C LYS A 159 -18.90 22.79 -14.82
N ALA A 160 -20.01 22.79 -15.56
CA ALA A 160 -21.34 22.96 -14.99
C ALA A 160 -21.71 21.81 -14.03
N THR A 161 -21.24 20.59 -14.29
CA THR A 161 -21.46 19.44 -13.40
C THR A 161 -20.83 19.65 -12.03
N TYR A 162 -19.60 20.17 -11.94
CA TYR A 162 -18.96 20.46 -10.66
C TYR A 162 -19.76 21.45 -9.81
N ALA A 163 -20.37 22.47 -10.44
CA ALA A 163 -21.21 23.44 -9.73
C ALA A 163 -22.51 22.81 -9.20
N LYS A 164 -23.01 21.74 -9.83
CA LYS A 164 -24.26 21.05 -9.47
C LYS A 164 -24.06 19.94 -8.43
N GLN A 165 -22.98 19.16 -8.53
CA GLN A 165 -22.76 17.95 -7.73
C GLN A 165 -22.09 18.20 -6.37
N GLY A 166 -21.59 19.41 -6.12
CA GLY A 166 -20.88 19.76 -4.88
C GLY A 166 -19.37 19.53 -4.96
N LYS A 167 -18.68 19.86 -3.86
CA LYS A 167 -17.22 19.92 -3.81
C LYS A 167 -16.60 18.52 -3.93
N MET A 168 -15.43 18.43 -4.55
CA MET A 168 -14.67 17.19 -4.73
C MET A 168 -13.23 17.36 -4.23
N ALA A 169 -12.66 16.30 -3.68
CA ALA A 169 -11.25 16.27 -3.30
C ALA A 169 -10.32 16.45 -4.53
N MET A 170 -9.24 17.20 -4.32
CA MET A 170 -8.25 17.51 -5.35
C MET A 170 -6.95 16.74 -5.16
N VAL A 171 -6.34 16.32 -6.27
CA VAL A 171 -4.98 15.77 -6.34
C VAL A 171 -3.96 16.89 -6.54
N ASP A 172 -4.31 17.88 -7.38
CA ASP A 172 -3.54 19.10 -7.65
C ASP A 172 -4.52 20.23 -8.00
N SER A 173 -4.86 21.04 -6.99
CA SER A 173 -5.79 22.18 -7.06
C SER A 173 -5.36 23.20 -8.13
N ASN A 174 -4.07 23.51 -8.20
CA ASN A 174 -3.48 24.47 -9.15
C ASN A 174 -3.63 24.05 -10.62
N LYS A 175 -3.76 22.74 -10.88
CA LYS A 175 -3.96 22.19 -12.23
C LYS A 175 -5.40 21.74 -12.47
N GLY A 176 -6.29 21.89 -11.50
CA GLY A 176 -7.66 21.39 -11.58
C GLY A 176 -7.79 19.87 -11.57
N ILE A 177 -6.75 19.13 -11.15
CA ILE A 177 -6.78 17.66 -11.14
C ILE A 177 -7.55 17.19 -9.91
N THR A 178 -8.73 16.62 -10.14
CA THR A 178 -9.64 16.09 -9.12
C THR A 178 -9.38 14.61 -8.84
N ASN A 179 -9.99 14.08 -7.78
CA ASN A 179 -9.99 12.66 -7.43
C ASN A 179 -10.46 11.75 -8.58
N LEU A 180 -11.35 12.22 -9.45
CA LEU A 180 -11.91 11.43 -10.56
C LEU A 180 -11.12 11.55 -11.88
N HIS A 181 -9.99 12.27 -11.89
CA HIS A 181 -9.18 12.42 -13.12
C HIS A 181 -8.49 11.13 -13.53
N LYS A 182 -7.88 10.41 -12.59
CA LYS A 182 -7.16 9.17 -12.87
C LYS A 182 -7.32 8.17 -11.71
N PRO A 183 -7.63 6.90 -12.00
CA PRO A 183 -7.92 5.90 -10.97
C PRO A 183 -6.71 5.57 -10.06
N SER A 184 -5.49 5.88 -10.49
CA SER A 184 -4.26 5.61 -9.75
C SER A 184 -3.80 6.74 -8.84
N ASP A 185 -4.45 7.91 -8.87
CA ASP A 185 -3.93 9.10 -8.19
C ASP A 185 -4.25 9.13 -6.70
N ILE A 186 -5.43 8.62 -6.30
CA ILE A 186 -5.84 8.47 -4.91
C ILE A 186 -5.96 6.98 -4.59
N ILE A 187 -4.97 6.46 -3.87
CA ILE A 187 -4.88 5.04 -3.50
C ILE A 187 -5.24 4.92 -2.02
N ILE A 188 -6.22 4.06 -1.69
CA ILE A 188 -6.87 3.97 -0.37
C ILE A 188 -5.90 3.78 0.80
N ASP A 189 -4.91 2.90 0.63
CA ASP A 189 -3.87 2.56 1.60
C ASP A 189 -3.07 3.78 2.05
N ASN A 190 -2.75 4.73 1.15
CA ASN A 190 -2.00 5.93 1.48
C ASN A 190 -2.89 7.15 1.76
N SER A 191 -3.93 7.32 0.96
CA SER A 191 -4.78 8.52 0.97
C SER A 191 -5.58 8.66 2.27
N ILE A 192 -6.16 7.57 2.78
CA ILE A 192 -6.93 7.61 4.03
C ILE A 192 -6.02 7.88 5.23
N PRO A 193 -4.90 7.15 5.45
CA PRO A 193 -3.98 7.48 6.54
C PRO A 193 -3.42 8.90 6.49
N THR A 194 -3.09 9.40 5.30
CA THR A 194 -2.60 10.78 5.14
C THR A 194 -3.67 11.78 5.56
N ALA A 195 -4.92 11.56 5.20
CA ALA A 195 -6.03 12.41 5.61
C ALA A 195 -6.32 12.30 7.13
N ILE A 196 -6.27 11.10 7.71
CA ILE A 196 -6.42 10.90 9.17
C ILE A 196 -5.31 11.63 9.93
N ARG A 197 -4.07 11.49 9.47
CA ARG A 197 -2.92 12.22 10.00
C ARG A 197 -3.08 13.73 9.87
N GLY A 198 -3.70 14.21 8.79
CA GLY A 198 -4.01 15.61 8.51
C GLY A 198 -5.15 16.19 9.34
N GLY A 199 -5.72 15.46 10.30
CA GLY A 199 -6.86 15.93 11.09
C GLY A 199 -8.21 15.64 10.44
N GLY A 200 -8.26 14.63 9.57
CA GLY A 200 -9.47 14.25 8.83
C GLY A 200 -9.80 15.23 7.71
N LYS A 201 -8.80 15.71 6.97
CA LYS A 201 -8.99 16.71 5.91
C LYS A 201 -8.39 16.29 4.57
N MET A 202 -8.98 16.79 3.49
CA MET A 202 -8.42 16.75 2.13
C MET A 202 -8.47 18.13 1.48
N TRP A 203 -7.80 18.29 0.33
CA TRP A 203 -7.68 19.57 -0.37
C TRP A 203 -8.88 19.84 -1.28
N ASN A 204 -9.43 21.04 -1.20
CA ASN A 204 -10.48 21.55 -2.08
C ASN A 204 -9.90 22.26 -3.33
N ALA A 205 -10.77 22.78 -4.19
CA ALA A 205 -10.38 23.51 -5.41
C ALA A 205 -9.66 24.85 -5.15
N ASP A 206 -9.82 25.43 -3.97
CA ASP A 206 -9.21 26.70 -3.55
C ASP A 206 -7.88 26.52 -2.78
N ASP A 207 -7.29 25.32 -2.84
CA ASP A 207 -6.07 24.95 -2.12
C ASP A 207 -6.19 25.07 -0.59
N LYS A 208 -7.35 24.68 -0.05
CA LYS A 208 -7.64 24.67 1.40
C LYS A 208 -8.07 23.28 1.87
N GLU A 209 -7.77 22.99 3.12
CA GLU A 209 -8.16 21.76 3.81
C GLU A 209 -9.63 21.81 4.27
N GLU A 210 -10.43 20.82 3.89
CA GLU A 210 -11.84 20.68 4.28
C GLU A 210 -12.17 19.26 4.77
N ASP A 211 -13.25 19.14 5.57
CA ASP A 211 -13.81 17.82 5.89
C ASP A 211 -14.29 17.13 4.61
N PHE A 212 -14.26 15.81 4.61
CA PHE A 212 -14.55 15.02 3.43
C PHE A 212 -15.30 13.73 3.75
N LYS A 213 -16.10 13.27 2.79
CA LYS A 213 -16.69 11.94 2.80
C LYS A 213 -15.77 10.99 2.03
N ALA A 214 -15.16 10.06 2.75
CA ALA A 214 -14.36 8.98 2.20
C ALA A 214 -15.25 7.86 1.64
N CYS A 215 -15.57 7.91 0.35
CA CYS A 215 -16.34 6.85 -0.31
C CYS A 215 -15.44 5.61 -0.54
N ILE A 216 -15.73 4.53 0.18
CA ILE A 216 -15.09 3.21 0.07
C ILE A 216 -16.22 2.20 -0.14
N PRO A 217 -16.55 1.82 -1.40
CA PRO A 217 -17.81 1.13 -1.68
C PRO A 217 -17.99 -0.20 -0.93
N ASP A 218 -16.96 -1.04 -0.92
CA ASP A 218 -17.03 -2.36 -0.31
C ASP A 218 -16.76 -2.32 1.20
N ARG A 219 -17.58 -3.04 1.98
CA ARG A 219 -17.49 -3.01 3.44
C ARG A 219 -16.38 -3.84 4.06
N CYS A 220 -15.76 -4.78 3.34
CA CYS A 220 -14.78 -5.71 3.93
C CYS A 220 -13.71 -5.02 4.78
N TYR A 221 -13.33 -3.80 4.41
CA TYR A 221 -12.27 -3.04 5.09
C TYR A 221 -12.63 -1.59 5.43
N ALA A 222 -13.79 -1.11 4.99
CA ALA A 222 -14.20 0.29 5.17
C ALA A 222 -14.36 0.67 6.66
N GLY A 223 -14.93 -0.24 7.46
CA GLY A 223 -15.19 -0.04 8.88
C GLY A 223 -13.93 0.23 9.70
N VAL A 224 -12.79 -0.35 9.31
CA VAL A 224 -11.50 -0.13 9.97
C VAL A 224 -11.09 1.35 9.94
N PHE A 225 -11.24 2.02 8.80
CA PHE A 225 -10.92 3.44 8.69
C PHE A 225 -11.92 4.31 9.44
N GLN A 226 -13.21 3.94 9.41
CA GLN A 226 -14.25 4.64 10.18
C GLN A 226 -13.92 4.61 11.68
N GLU A 227 -13.54 3.46 12.23
CA GLU A 227 -13.19 3.33 13.65
C GLU A 227 -11.99 4.18 14.05
N CYS A 228 -10.97 4.29 13.18
CA CYS A 228 -9.83 5.17 13.43
C CYS A 228 -10.24 6.66 13.39
N ILE A 229 -11.09 7.06 12.43
CA ILE A 229 -11.66 8.40 12.34
C ILE A 229 -12.47 8.75 13.60
N GLU A 230 -13.38 7.88 14.03
CA GLU A 230 -14.18 8.07 15.24
C GLU A 230 -13.30 8.15 16.49
N PHE A 231 -12.27 7.31 16.56
CA PHE A 231 -11.30 7.36 17.65
C PHE A 231 -10.61 8.72 17.73
N CYS A 232 -10.13 9.25 16.61
CA CYS A 232 -9.46 10.54 16.56
C CYS A 232 -10.41 11.71 16.82
N ARG A 233 -11.65 11.64 16.32
CA ARG A 233 -12.69 12.64 16.62
C ARG A 233 -12.97 12.73 18.12
N LYS A 234 -13.04 11.58 18.80
CA LYS A 234 -13.29 11.49 20.26
C LYS A 234 -12.08 11.86 21.12
N ASN A 235 -10.87 11.46 20.69
CA ASN A 235 -9.67 11.51 21.54
C ASN A 235 -8.65 12.57 21.13
N GLY A 236 -8.86 13.26 20.01
CA GLY A 236 -7.85 14.07 19.37
C GLY A 236 -6.88 13.22 18.53
N ALA A 237 -5.90 13.88 17.92
CA ALA A 237 -4.85 13.21 17.17
C ALA A 237 -3.96 12.34 18.09
N PHE A 238 -3.39 11.27 17.55
CA PHE A 238 -2.32 10.53 18.21
C PHE A 238 -1.11 11.42 18.51
N ASP A 239 -0.38 11.11 19.59
CA ASP A 239 0.91 11.72 19.90
C ASP A 239 2.06 10.73 19.57
N PRO A 240 2.81 10.95 18.48
CA PRO A 240 3.95 10.11 18.10
C PRO A 240 5.02 9.96 19.19
N LYS A 241 5.08 10.88 20.17
CA LYS A 241 6.08 10.82 21.25
C LYS A 241 5.76 9.76 22.30
N THR A 242 4.48 9.44 22.48
CA THR A 242 4.01 8.58 23.57
C THR A 242 3.21 7.37 23.10
N MET A 243 2.76 7.36 21.85
CA MET A 243 1.94 6.25 21.35
C MET A 243 2.75 4.94 21.27
N GLY A 244 2.06 3.83 21.49
CA GLY A 244 2.60 2.49 21.27
C GLY A 244 2.65 2.16 19.78
N SER A 245 3.35 1.07 19.43
CA SER A 245 3.53 0.63 18.06
C SER A 245 2.54 -0.47 17.65
N CYS A 246 2.10 -0.43 16.40
CA CYS A 246 1.14 -1.38 15.82
C CYS A 246 1.77 -2.18 14.67
N PRO A 247 2.72 -3.11 14.93
CA PRO A 247 3.34 -3.94 13.90
C PRO A 247 2.34 -4.91 13.27
N ASN A 248 2.61 -5.35 12.03
CA ASN A 248 1.73 -6.27 11.30
C ASN A 248 2.38 -7.64 11.06
N VAL A 249 1.57 -8.70 11.10
CA VAL A 249 1.88 -10.04 10.56
C VAL A 249 0.82 -10.37 9.52
N GLY A 250 1.20 -10.32 8.24
CA GLY A 250 0.28 -10.43 7.11
C GLY A 250 0.31 -11.76 6.38
N LEU A 251 -0.86 -12.34 6.09
CA LEU A 251 -1.01 -13.49 5.21
C LEU A 251 -0.89 -13.03 3.75
N MET A 252 0.18 -13.42 3.05
CA MET A 252 0.38 -13.01 1.65
C MET A 252 1.00 -14.07 0.73
N ALA A 253 1.60 -15.11 1.31
CA ALA A 253 2.36 -16.09 0.53
C ALA A 253 1.49 -16.79 -0.52
N GLN A 254 2.08 -17.02 -1.71
CA GLN A 254 1.41 -17.65 -2.86
C GLN A 254 0.18 -16.88 -3.38
N LYS A 255 0.22 -15.53 -3.31
CA LYS A 255 -0.85 -14.63 -3.75
C LYS A 255 -2.15 -14.92 -3.03
N ALA A 256 -2.09 -14.95 -1.70
CA ALA A 256 -3.27 -15.21 -0.86
C ALA A 256 -4.37 -14.17 -1.12
N GLU A 257 -5.61 -14.65 -1.09
CA GLU A 257 -6.84 -13.83 -1.08
C GLU A 257 -6.98 -12.97 -2.35
N GLU A 258 -7.35 -11.69 -2.24
CA GLU A 258 -7.62 -10.78 -3.36
C GLU A 258 -6.43 -10.58 -4.30
N TYR A 259 -5.19 -10.65 -3.80
CA TYR A 259 -3.99 -10.43 -4.62
C TYR A 259 -3.78 -11.56 -5.65
N GLY A 260 -4.44 -12.71 -5.44
CA GLY A 260 -4.50 -13.81 -6.39
C GLY A 260 -5.68 -13.74 -7.35
N SER A 261 -6.65 -12.84 -7.15
CA SER A 261 -7.98 -12.92 -7.77
C SER A 261 -8.06 -12.36 -9.18
N HIS A 262 -7.03 -11.65 -9.66
CA HIS A 262 -7.14 -10.96 -10.96
C HIS A 262 -7.46 -11.90 -12.13
N PRO A 263 -6.87 -13.11 -12.25
CA PRO A 263 -7.22 -14.07 -13.30
C PRO A 263 -8.57 -14.77 -13.09
N THR A 264 -9.28 -14.46 -12.01
CA THR A 264 -10.56 -15.04 -11.57
C THR A 264 -11.58 -13.94 -11.23
N THR A 265 -11.38 -12.74 -11.78
CA THR A 265 -12.30 -11.59 -11.66
C THR A 265 -12.86 -11.27 -13.04
N PHE A 266 -14.18 -11.14 -13.14
CA PHE A 266 -14.89 -10.98 -14.41
C PHE A 266 -16.03 -9.97 -14.26
N GLU A 267 -16.22 -9.14 -15.29
CA GLU A 267 -17.46 -8.40 -15.48
C GLU A 267 -18.47 -9.32 -16.18
N ALA A 268 -19.67 -9.48 -15.61
CA ALA A 268 -20.69 -10.35 -16.16
C ALA A 268 -21.18 -9.82 -17.51
N ALA A 269 -20.98 -10.58 -18.60
CA ALA A 269 -21.35 -10.14 -19.95
C ALA A 269 -22.86 -10.13 -20.22
N THR A 270 -23.62 -10.95 -19.48
CA THR A 270 -25.07 -11.08 -19.55
C THR A 270 -25.64 -11.46 -18.19
N ASN A 271 -26.96 -11.35 -18.02
CA ASN A 271 -27.65 -11.89 -16.85
C ASN A 271 -27.52 -13.41 -16.81
N GLY A 272 -27.39 -13.96 -15.60
CA GLY A 272 -27.27 -15.40 -15.46
C GLY A 272 -26.74 -15.83 -14.09
N THR A 273 -26.04 -16.97 -14.08
CA THR A 273 -25.40 -17.52 -12.89
C THR A 273 -23.91 -17.72 -13.15
N MET A 274 -23.08 -17.01 -12.40
CA MET A 274 -21.65 -17.25 -12.30
C MET A 274 -21.40 -18.38 -11.31
N ARG A 275 -20.67 -19.43 -11.72
CA ARG A 275 -20.40 -20.58 -10.85
C ARG A 275 -19.00 -21.16 -11.04
N ILE A 276 -18.50 -21.73 -9.96
CA ILE A 276 -17.30 -22.57 -9.93
C ILE A 276 -17.76 -24.02 -9.85
N VAL A 277 -17.33 -24.84 -10.79
CA VAL A 277 -17.75 -26.25 -10.88
C VAL A 277 -16.54 -27.18 -10.96
N LEU A 278 -16.66 -28.38 -10.42
CA LEU A 278 -15.66 -29.42 -10.58
C LEU A 278 -15.49 -29.79 -12.06
N ASN A 279 -14.22 -29.92 -12.47
CA ASN A 279 -13.83 -30.29 -13.83
C ASN A 279 -13.44 -31.77 -13.92
N ASP A 280 -14.28 -32.64 -13.36
CA ASP A 280 -14.09 -34.11 -13.27
C ASP A 280 -15.19 -34.90 -14.03
N GLY A 281 -16.03 -34.20 -14.81
CA GLY A 281 -17.19 -34.75 -15.50
C GLY A 281 -18.49 -34.74 -14.69
N SER A 282 -18.44 -34.57 -13.36
CA SER A 282 -19.64 -34.45 -12.52
C SER A 282 -20.32 -33.08 -12.68
N ASN A 283 -19.55 -32.04 -13.00
CA ASN A 283 -19.98 -30.64 -13.02
C ASN A 283 -20.62 -30.19 -11.70
N LYS A 284 -20.25 -30.81 -10.57
CA LYS A 284 -20.74 -30.41 -9.25
C LYS A 284 -20.37 -28.95 -8.98
N VAL A 285 -21.37 -28.14 -8.63
CA VAL A 285 -21.18 -26.74 -8.26
C VAL A 285 -20.53 -26.66 -6.88
N LEU A 286 -19.41 -25.96 -6.78
CA LEU A 286 -18.75 -25.63 -5.52
C LEU A 286 -19.34 -24.34 -4.94
N LEU A 287 -19.38 -23.29 -5.76
CA LEU A 287 -19.85 -21.95 -5.40
C LEU A 287 -20.59 -21.32 -6.58
N GLY A 288 -21.57 -20.45 -6.32
CA GLY A 288 -22.25 -19.72 -7.39
C GLY A 288 -23.17 -18.60 -6.93
N HIS A 289 -23.38 -17.65 -7.84
CA HIS A 289 -24.16 -16.42 -7.64
C HIS A 289 -25.01 -16.13 -8.88
N ARG A 290 -26.25 -15.72 -8.67
CA ARG A 290 -27.00 -15.02 -9.72
C ARG A 290 -26.38 -13.63 -9.88
N VAL A 291 -26.14 -13.22 -11.12
CA VAL A 291 -25.53 -11.93 -11.46
C VAL A 291 -26.33 -11.28 -12.58
N GLN A 292 -26.26 -9.95 -12.62
CA GLN A 292 -26.75 -9.16 -13.74
C GLN A 292 -25.59 -8.74 -14.63
N LYS A 293 -25.90 -8.37 -15.88
CA LYS A 293 -24.93 -7.79 -16.80
C LYS A 293 -24.24 -6.57 -16.18
N GLY A 294 -22.91 -6.56 -16.22
CA GLY A 294 -22.05 -5.50 -15.69
C GLY A 294 -21.62 -5.71 -14.24
N ASP A 295 -22.20 -6.67 -13.50
CA ASP A 295 -21.76 -7.00 -12.15
C ASP A 295 -20.31 -7.50 -12.16
N ILE A 296 -19.54 -7.14 -11.14
CA ILE A 296 -18.17 -7.59 -10.99
C ILE A 296 -18.18 -8.84 -10.11
N TRP A 297 -17.89 -10.00 -10.67
CA TRP A 297 -17.78 -11.25 -9.92
C TRP A 297 -16.30 -11.60 -9.72
N ARG A 298 -15.92 -12.09 -8.55
CA ARG A 298 -14.55 -12.54 -8.27
C ARG A 298 -14.50 -13.81 -7.44
N SER A 299 -13.41 -14.55 -7.59
CA SER A 299 -13.04 -15.67 -6.73
C SER A 299 -11.62 -15.53 -6.22
N CYS A 300 -11.41 -15.88 -4.94
CA CYS A 300 -10.14 -15.79 -4.24
C CYS A 300 -9.71 -17.16 -3.68
N GLN A 301 -8.42 -17.30 -3.40
CA GLN A 301 -7.82 -18.54 -2.93
C GLN A 301 -6.86 -18.28 -1.76
N ALA A 302 -6.97 -19.02 -0.67
CA ALA A 302 -6.01 -19.02 0.44
C ALA A 302 -5.57 -20.45 0.77
N LYS A 303 -4.27 -20.72 0.59
CA LYS A 303 -3.71 -22.08 0.72
C LYS A 303 -3.36 -22.39 2.17
N ASP A 304 -3.55 -23.66 2.55
CA ASP A 304 -3.39 -24.14 3.92
C ASP A 304 -1.97 -23.92 4.49
N ALA A 305 -0.93 -24.24 3.72
CA ALA A 305 0.46 -24.07 4.16
C ALA A 305 0.81 -22.60 4.47
N PRO A 306 0.50 -21.61 3.59
CA PRO A 306 0.58 -20.19 3.94
C PRO A 306 -0.15 -19.79 5.22
N ILE A 307 -1.38 -20.28 5.45
CA ILE A 307 -2.17 -19.95 6.66
C ILE A 307 -1.46 -20.49 7.91
N LYS A 308 -0.97 -21.73 7.86
CA LYS A 308 -0.25 -22.35 8.98
C LYS A 308 1.05 -21.59 9.32
N ASP A 309 1.81 -21.19 8.32
CA ASP A 309 3.03 -20.41 8.53
C ASP A 309 2.73 -18.99 9.05
N TRP A 310 1.65 -18.36 8.59
CA TRP A 310 1.18 -17.08 9.11
C TRP A 310 0.80 -17.16 10.60
N VAL A 311 0.09 -18.21 11.04
CA VAL A 311 -0.22 -18.44 12.46
C VAL A 311 1.07 -18.65 13.27
N LYS A 312 2.01 -19.45 12.76
CA LYS A 312 3.33 -19.65 13.38
C LYS A 312 4.04 -18.32 13.57
N LEU A 313 4.09 -17.48 12.54
CA LEU A 313 4.78 -16.20 12.56
C LEU A 313 4.15 -15.25 13.59
N ALA A 314 2.82 -15.22 13.69
CA ALA A 314 2.11 -14.44 14.70
C ALA A 314 2.54 -14.81 16.12
N VAL A 315 2.60 -16.11 16.43
CA VAL A 315 3.05 -16.62 17.73
C VAL A 315 4.51 -16.29 17.99
N VAL A 316 5.39 -16.49 17.01
CA VAL A 316 6.83 -16.18 17.11
C VAL A 316 7.04 -14.69 17.40
N ARG A 317 6.35 -13.80 16.69
CA ARG A 317 6.48 -12.34 16.89
C ARG A 317 5.90 -11.88 18.22
N CYS A 318 4.75 -12.42 18.63
CA CYS A 318 4.14 -12.11 19.92
C CYS A 318 5.06 -12.53 21.07
N ARG A 319 5.65 -13.73 21.00
CA ARG A 319 6.58 -14.24 22.01
C ARG A 319 7.88 -13.43 22.09
N ALA A 320 8.41 -12.99 20.94
CA ALA A 320 9.64 -12.22 20.93
C ALA A 320 9.52 -10.90 21.71
N ASN A 321 8.36 -10.23 21.64
CA ASN A 321 8.09 -8.95 22.31
C ASN A 321 9.21 -7.90 22.10
N GLN A 322 9.84 -7.90 20.92
CA GLN A 322 10.97 -7.04 20.55
C GLN A 322 10.48 -5.71 19.98
N PHE A 323 9.72 -4.96 20.78
CA PHE A 323 9.18 -3.65 20.42
C PHE A 323 9.61 -2.59 21.45
N PRO A 324 9.60 -1.29 21.12
CA PRO A 324 9.79 -0.23 22.12
C PRO A 324 8.76 -0.33 23.25
N ASN A 325 9.07 0.07 24.49
CA ASN A 325 8.16 0.00 25.65
C ASN A 325 7.62 -1.42 25.94
N ASN A 326 8.48 -2.44 25.83
CA ASN A 326 8.12 -3.86 25.98
C ASN A 326 8.07 -4.38 27.42
N ASP A 327 8.09 -3.51 28.43
CA ASP A 327 7.92 -3.88 29.84
C ASP A 327 6.58 -4.59 30.11
N LYS A 328 5.59 -4.36 29.23
CA LYS A 328 4.32 -5.08 29.21
C LYS A 328 4.31 -6.05 28.03
N PRO A 329 3.72 -7.25 28.20
CA PRO A 329 3.52 -8.18 27.09
C PRO A 329 2.76 -7.52 25.94
N CYS A 330 3.26 -7.69 24.72
CA CYS A 330 2.52 -7.31 23.51
C CYS A 330 1.26 -8.18 23.36
N LYS A 331 0.19 -7.58 22.87
CA LYS A 331 -1.04 -8.29 22.48
C LYS A 331 -0.97 -8.58 20.98
N ALA A 332 -1.35 -9.77 20.54
CA ALA A 332 -1.59 -10.05 19.13
C ALA A 332 -3.08 -10.27 18.89
N ILE A 333 -3.63 -9.62 17.86
CA ILE A 333 -5.04 -9.76 17.51
C ILE A 333 -5.10 -10.26 16.07
N PHE A 334 -5.80 -11.37 15.85
CA PHE A 334 -6.23 -11.83 14.53
C PHE A 334 -7.50 -11.07 14.12
N TRP A 335 -7.44 -10.34 13.01
CA TRP A 335 -8.54 -9.48 12.54
C TRP A 335 -9.36 -10.28 11.53
N LEU A 336 -10.39 -10.95 12.02
CA LEU A 336 -11.22 -11.89 11.26
C LEU A 336 -12.69 -11.62 11.60
N ASP A 337 -13.47 -11.26 10.60
CA ASP A 337 -14.88 -10.91 10.76
C ASP A 337 -15.77 -12.17 10.80
N PRO A 338 -16.49 -12.45 11.90
CA PRO A 338 -17.39 -13.61 11.98
C PRO A 338 -18.60 -13.52 11.05
N ALA A 339 -18.87 -12.37 10.42
CA ALA A 339 -19.91 -12.22 9.42
C ALA A 339 -19.41 -12.48 7.98
N ARG A 340 -18.10 -12.68 7.77
CA ARG A 340 -17.53 -13.06 6.47
C ARG A 340 -17.32 -14.57 6.37
N ALA A 341 -17.77 -15.16 5.27
CA ALA A 341 -17.65 -16.60 5.04
C ALA A 341 -16.18 -17.01 4.92
N HIS A 342 -15.35 -16.17 4.27
CA HIS A 342 -13.91 -16.39 4.15
C HIS A 342 -13.24 -16.38 5.52
N ASP A 343 -13.46 -15.32 6.31
CA ASP A 343 -12.81 -15.14 7.60
C ASP A 343 -13.23 -16.23 8.59
N CYS A 344 -14.49 -16.72 8.53
CA CYS A 344 -14.92 -17.91 9.28
C CYS A 344 -14.05 -19.14 8.96
N ALA A 345 -13.80 -19.42 7.68
CA ALA A 345 -12.95 -20.55 7.27
C ALA A 345 -11.49 -20.34 7.71
N ILE A 346 -10.99 -19.11 7.70
CA ILE A 346 -9.66 -18.76 8.24
C ILE A 346 -9.61 -18.94 9.76
N MET A 347 -10.64 -18.53 10.49
CA MET A 347 -10.74 -18.70 11.95
C MET A 347 -10.64 -20.17 12.35
N ASP A 348 -11.33 -21.07 11.64
CA ASP A 348 -11.24 -22.51 11.87
C ASP A 348 -9.79 -23.01 11.74
N LYS A 349 -9.04 -22.50 10.75
CA LYS A 349 -7.61 -22.84 10.57
C LYS A 349 -6.74 -22.25 11.67
N VAL A 350 -6.99 -21.01 12.10
CA VAL A 350 -6.27 -20.37 13.20
C VAL A 350 -6.46 -21.18 14.48
N LEU A 351 -7.71 -21.52 14.84
CA LEU A 351 -8.02 -22.33 16.02
C LEU A 351 -7.39 -23.72 15.96
N LYS A 352 -7.32 -24.32 14.77
CA LYS A 352 -6.63 -25.60 14.56
C LYS A 352 -5.13 -25.50 14.76
N TYR A 353 -4.47 -24.47 14.22
CA TYR A 353 -3.02 -24.38 14.17
C TYR A 353 -2.38 -23.70 15.38
N LEU A 354 -3.09 -22.83 16.08
CA LEU A 354 -2.56 -22.09 17.22
C LEU A 354 -1.95 -23.01 18.30
N PRO A 355 -2.61 -24.13 18.71
CA PRO A 355 -2.05 -25.05 19.70
C PRO A 355 -0.73 -25.72 19.29
N GLU A 356 -0.45 -25.86 17.98
CA GLU A 356 0.80 -26.48 17.50
C GLU A 356 2.04 -25.62 17.80
N PHE A 357 1.85 -24.33 18.11
CA PHE A 357 2.95 -23.37 18.31
C PHE A 357 3.10 -22.91 19.77
N GLN A 358 2.46 -23.60 20.72
CA GLN A 358 2.61 -23.41 22.17
C GLN A 358 2.27 -21.97 22.62
N PRO A 359 1.01 -21.51 22.44
CA PRO A 359 0.62 -20.12 22.70
C PRO A 359 0.53 -19.76 24.20
N GLU A 360 0.84 -20.69 25.10
CA GLU A 360 0.67 -20.50 26.54
C GLU A 360 1.45 -19.28 27.05
N GLY A 361 0.78 -18.43 27.83
CA GLY A 361 1.35 -17.19 28.37
C GLY A 361 1.36 -16.00 27.41
N LEU A 362 0.87 -16.15 26.18
CA LEU A 362 0.72 -15.06 25.21
C LEU A 362 -0.71 -14.49 25.21
N ASP A 363 -0.86 -13.18 25.03
CA ASP A 363 -2.16 -12.51 24.86
C ASP A 363 -2.51 -12.47 23.36
N ILE A 364 -3.09 -13.57 22.86
CA ILE A 364 -3.51 -13.74 21.47
C ILE A 364 -5.05 -13.83 21.42
N GLN A 365 -5.69 -12.98 20.62
CA GLN A 365 -7.15 -12.93 20.49
C GLN A 365 -7.59 -12.91 19.03
N ILE A 366 -8.84 -13.28 18.75
CA ILE A 366 -9.48 -13.17 17.45
C ILE A 366 -10.66 -12.19 17.60
N MET A 367 -10.76 -11.20 16.72
CA MET A 367 -11.77 -10.13 16.77
C MET A 367 -12.17 -9.70 15.36
N SER A 368 -13.36 -9.12 15.21
CA SER A 368 -13.71 -8.41 13.98
C SER A 368 -12.74 -7.25 13.71
N PRO A 369 -12.51 -6.86 12.44
CA PRO A 369 -11.63 -5.76 12.10
C PRO A 369 -11.95 -4.44 12.84
N GLU A 370 -13.22 -4.11 13.03
CA GLU A 370 -13.67 -2.90 13.74
C GLU A 370 -13.33 -2.95 15.23
N GLU A 371 -13.61 -4.07 15.91
CA GLU A 371 -13.28 -4.26 17.33
C GLU A 371 -11.76 -4.25 17.55
N ALA A 372 -11.03 -4.94 16.68
CA ALA A 372 -9.59 -5.00 16.71
C ALA A 372 -8.98 -3.60 16.51
N MET A 373 -9.50 -2.81 15.57
CA MET A 373 -9.08 -1.42 15.36
C MET A 373 -9.34 -0.55 16.58
N ARG A 374 -10.53 -0.64 17.19
CA ARG A 374 -10.89 0.12 18.39
C ARG A 374 -9.92 -0.14 19.54
N ILE A 375 -9.62 -1.42 19.80
CA ILE A 375 -8.69 -1.84 20.86
C ILE A 375 -7.26 -1.42 20.53
N THR A 376 -6.84 -1.58 19.27
CA THR A 376 -5.50 -1.21 18.82
C THR A 376 -5.27 0.30 18.96
N CYS A 377 -6.22 1.14 18.53
CA CYS A 377 -6.15 2.60 18.71
C CYS A 377 -6.05 2.99 20.18
N GLN A 378 -6.88 2.39 21.04
CA GLN A 378 -6.86 2.68 22.48
C GLN A 378 -5.51 2.31 23.10
N ARG A 379 -5.02 1.10 22.82
CA ARG A 379 -3.70 0.62 23.28
C ARG A 379 -2.57 1.50 22.77
N ALA A 380 -2.60 1.90 21.50
CA ALA A 380 -1.62 2.81 20.94
C ALA A 380 -1.63 4.15 21.67
N LYS A 381 -2.79 4.75 21.93
CA LYS A 381 -2.89 5.97 22.75
C LYS A 381 -2.31 5.81 24.16
N ASP A 382 -2.47 4.63 24.75
CA ASP A 382 -1.96 4.29 26.09
C ASP A 382 -0.47 3.90 26.10
N GLY A 383 0.24 4.02 24.98
CA GLY A 383 1.66 3.69 24.88
C GLY A 383 1.96 2.19 24.75
N LEU A 384 0.95 1.36 24.45
CA LEU A 384 1.03 -0.10 24.43
C LEU A 384 1.10 -0.65 23.00
N ASN A 385 1.93 -1.68 22.81
CA ASN A 385 2.09 -2.31 21.50
C ASN A 385 1.00 -3.34 21.22
N THR A 386 0.56 -3.43 19.96
CA THR A 386 -0.41 -4.44 19.51
C THR A 386 -0.02 -4.96 18.13
N ILE A 387 0.26 -6.26 18.01
CA ILE A 387 0.47 -6.90 16.71
C ILE A 387 -0.88 -7.08 16.03
N THR A 388 -1.04 -6.49 14.84
CA THR A 388 -2.18 -6.72 13.96
C THR A 388 -1.89 -7.93 13.08
N VAL A 389 -2.60 -9.04 13.28
CA VAL A 389 -2.42 -10.29 12.53
C VAL A 389 -3.56 -10.39 11.53
N THR A 390 -3.27 -10.18 10.24
CA THR A 390 -4.32 -9.89 9.25
C THR A 390 -4.15 -10.64 7.94
N GLY A 391 -5.23 -10.73 7.16
CA GLY A 391 -5.19 -11.04 5.73
C GLY A 391 -4.38 -10.04 4.91
N ASN A 392 -4.27 -10.29 3.62
CA ASN A 392 -3.38 -9.62 2.68
C ASN A 392 -3.75 -8.15 2.44
N VAL A 393 -5.04 -7.85 2.27
CA VAL A 393 -5.49 -6.47 2.05
C VAL A 393 -5.29 -5.62 3.31
N LEU A 394 -5.70 -6.13 4.47
CA LEU A 394 -5.50 -5.42 5.74
C LEU A 394 -4.03 -5.30 6.13
N ARG A 395 -3.16 -6.26 5.75
CA ARG A 395 -1.71 -6.11 5.90
C ARG A 395 -1.29 -4.81 5.24
N ASP A 396 -1.65 -4.65 3.98
CA ASP A 396 -1.29 -3.48 3.19
C ASP A 396 -1.81 -2.18 3.86
N TYR A 397 -3.11 -2.12 4.15
CA TYR A 397 -3.75 -0.92 4.72
C TYR A 397 -3.17 -0.54 6.08
N LEU A 398 -2.92 -1.51 6.97
CA LEU A 398 -2.44 -1.24 8.31
C LEU A 398 -0.94 -0.91 8.34
N THR A 399 -0.15 -1.47 7.40
CA THR A 399 1.27 -1.12 7.23
C THR A 399 1.50 0.25 6.61
N ASP A 400 0.49 0.87 6.00
CA ASP A 400 0.51 2.31 5.73
C ASP A 400 -0.07 3.10 6.90
N LEU A 401 -1.24 2.71 7.42
CA LEU A 401 -1.99 3.48 8.43
C LEU A 401 -1.16 3.78 9.67
N PHE A 402 -0.71 2.76 10.39
CA PHE A 402 -0.04 2.98 11.67
C PHE A 402 1.35 3.62 11.49
N PRO A 403 2.19 3.21 10.54
CA PRO A 403 3.47 3.89 10.29
C PRO A 403 3.33 5.36 9.87
N ILE A 404 2.28 5.73 9.11
CA ILE A 404 2.01 7.14 8.81
C ILE A 404 1.63 7.91 10.08
N LEU A 405 0.89 7.31 11.01
CA LEU A 405 0.55 7.94 12.28
C LEU A 405 1.75 8.01 13.25
N GLU A 406 2.53 6.95 13.34
CA GLU A 406 3.68 6.78 14.26
C GLU A 406 4.92 7.55 13.78
N LEU A 407 5.32 7.36 12.53
CA LEU A 407 6.61 7.80 11.97
C LEU A 407 6.45 8.92 10.94
N GLY A 408 5.23 9.17 10.51
CA GLY A 408 4.93 10.15 9.49
C GLY A 408 5.18 9.71 8.06
N THR A 409 5.52 8.45 7.85
CA THR A 409 5.72 7.82 6.54
C THR A 409 5.76 6.31 6.75
N SER A 410 5.28 5.56 5.77
CA SER A 410 5.40 4.10 5.71
C SER A 410 6.71 3.62 5.09
N SER A 411 7.57 4.54 4.62
CA SER A 411 8.89 4.22 4.07
C SER A 411 9.96 3.89 5.12
N LYS A 412 9.67 4.13 6.42
CA LYS A 412 10.62 3.93 7.53
C LYS A 412 10.32 2.66 8.32
N MET A 413 10.03 1.58 7.61
CA MET A 413 9.58 0.30 8.19
C MET A 413 10.52 -0.84 7.82
N LEU A 414 10.65 -1.82 8.71
CA LEU A 414 11.17 -3.14 8.39
C LEU A 414 10.05 -3.99 7.78
N SER A 415 10.22 -4.45 6.55
CA SER A 415 9.33 -5.42 5.90
C SER A 415 10.13 -6.67 5.55
N ILE A 416 10.02 -7.68 6.42
CA ILE A 416 10.77 -8.93 6.34
C ILE A 416 9.82 -10.05 5.92
N VAL A 417 10.22 -10.80 4.89
CA VAL A 417 9.46 -11.92 4.34
C VAL A 417 10.28 -13.19 4.48
N PRO A 418 10.07 -13.96 5.58
CA PRO A 418 10.61 -15.31 5.69
C PRO A 418 10.01 -16.18 4.59
N MET A 419 10.86 -16.69 3.70
CA MET A 419 10.38 -17.45 2.55
C MET A 419 10.03 -18.88 2.97
N LEU A 420 8.90 -19.41 2.48
CA LEU A 420 8.44 -20.77 2.81
C LEU A 420 9.48 -21.87 2.48
N ALA A 421 10.33 -21.63 1.48
CA ALA A 421 11.39 -22.56 1.05
C ALA A 421 12.71 -22.40 1.84
N GLY A 422 12.77 -21.50 2.81
CA GLY A 422 14.01 -21.02 3.42
C GLY A 422 14.55 -19.76 2.72
N GLY A 423 15.38 -19.01 3.44
CA GLY A 423 15.89 -17.69 3.03
C GLY A 423 14.95 -16.54 3.42
N GLY A 424 15.33 -15.32 3.05
CA GLY A 424 14.60 -14.10 3.38
C GLY A 424 14.56 -13.11 2.22
N MET A 425 13.43 -12.43 2.07
CA MET A 425 13.28 -11.24 1.25
C MET A 425 13.04 -10.04 2.16
N TYR A 426 13.70 -8.91 1.86
CA TYR A 426 13.70 -7.72 2.70
C TYR A 426 13.25 -6.54 1.85
N GLU A 427 12.00 -6.13 2.00
CA GLU A 427 11.46 -4.97 1.31
C GLU A 427 11.89 -3.70 2.05
N THR A 428 12.25 -2.67 1.29
CA THR A 428 12.89 -1.44 1.80
C THR A 428 11.90 -0.43 2.40
N GLY A 429 10.68 -0.86 2.71
CA GLY A 429 9.58 -0.05 3.20
C GLY A 429 8.23 -0.56 2.67
N ALA A 430 7.13 -0.01 3.17
CA ALA A 430 5.78 -0.37 2.73
C ALA A 430 5.17 0.61 1.70
N GLY A 431 5.83 1.74 1.45
CA GLY A 431 5.33 2.78 0.54
C GLY A 431 5.60 2.52 -0.95
N GLY A 432 5.10 3.43 -1.80
CA GLY A 432 5.31 3.39 -3.26
C GLY A 432 6.58 4.11 -3.75
N SER A 433 6.73 4.23 -5.08
CA SER A 433 7.91 4.80 -5.75
C SER A 433 7.96 6.34 -5.85
N ALA A 434 7.03 7.04 -5.20
CA ALA A 434 7.01 8.51 -5.03
C ALA A 434 7.27 9.35 -6.32
N PRO A 435 6.37 9.34 -7.33
CA PRO A 435 6.58 10.06 -8.60
C PRO A 435 6.84 11.58 -8.45
N LYS A 436 6.24 12.23 -7.44
CA LYS A 436 6.47 13.65 -7.11
C LYS A 436 7.91 13.94 -6.68
N HIS A 437 8.72 12.93 -6.34
CA HIS A 437 10.15 13.08 -6.06
C HIS A 437 10.94 13.19 -7.36
N VAL A 438 10.57 12.40 -8.38
CA VAL A 438 11.17 12.45 -9.73
C VAL A 438 10.89 13.80 -10.40
N GLU A 439 9.68 14.34 -10.24
CA GLU A 439 9.35 15.68 -10.73
C GLU A 439 10.26 16.77 -10.14
N GLN A 440 10.52 16.73 -8.83
CA GLN A 440 11.44 17.68 -8.20
C GLN A 440 12.87 17.46 -8.70
N PHE A 441 13.33 16.22 -8.76
CA PHE A 441 14.69 15.91 -9.19
C PHE A 441 14.96 16.38 -10.63
N THR A 442 14.04 16.12 -11.56
CA THR A 442 14.20 16.56 -12.96
C THR A 442 14.06 18.07 -13.11
N LYS A 443 13.26 18.74 -12.28
CA LYS A 443 13.06 20.20 -12.32
C LYS A 443 14.23 20.98 -11.74
N GLU A 444 14.75 20.57 -10.60
CA GLU A 444 15.69 21.37 -9.80
C GLU A 444 16.82 20.55 -9.17
N GLY A 445 17.04 19.31 -9.61
CA GLY A 445 18.17 18.49 -9.22
C GLY A 445 18.21 18.12 -7.74
N HIS A 446 17.08 18.11 -7.05
CA HIS A 446 16.97 17.76 -5.62
C HIS A 446 16.09 16.51 -5.45
N LEU A 447 16.63 15.46 -4.83
CA LEU A 447 15.91 14.21 -4.56
C LEU A 447 15.63 14.05 -3.06
N ARG A 448 14.38 14.34 -2.64
CA ARG A 448 13.93 14.22 -1.25
C ARG A 448 13.51 12.80 -0.82
N TRP A 449 13.94 11.77 -1.55
CA TRP A 449 13.67 10.37 -1.19
C TRP A 449 14.49 9.98 0.04
N ASP A 450 13.85 9.38 1.04
CA ASP A 450 14.51 8.92 2.27
C ASP A 450 14.80 7.42 2.17
N SER A 451 16.08 7.07 2.05
CA SER A 451 16.57 5.70 1.89
C SER A 451 16.72 4.94 3.22
N LEU A 452 16.18 5.44 4.35
CA LEU A 452 16.30 4.76 5.64
C LEU A 452 15.87 3.29 5.58
N GLY A 453 14.76 2.98 4.91
CA GLY A 453 14.28 1.61 4.78
C GLY A 453 15.20 0.71 3.96
N GLU A 454 15.99 1.25 3.02
CA GLU A 454 17.04 0.51 2.32
C GLU A 454 18.17 0.11 3.28
N TYR A 455 18.58 1.03 4.17
CA TYR A 455 19.63 0.74 5.16
C TYR A 455 19.17 -0.32 6.17
N LEU A 456 17.91 -0.24 6.62
CA LEU A 456 17.30 -1.21 7.53
C LEU A 456 17.14 -2.60 6.89
N ALA A 457 16.69 -2.65 5.63
CA ALA A 457 16.59 -3.90 4.87
C ALA A 457 17.96 -4.53 4.62
N LEU A 458 18.96 -3.73 4.25
CA LEU A 458 20.34 -4.19 4.04
C LEU A 458 20.94 -4.74 5.34
N THR A 459 20.74 -4.04 6.46
CA THR A 459 21.17 -4.50 7.80
C THR A 459 20.57 -5.87 8.11
N SER A 460 19.25 -6.01 7.95
CA SER A 460 18.52 -7.25 8.21
C SER A 460 18.97 -8.38 7.28
N SER A 461 19.23 -8.08 6.01
CA SER A 461 19.69 -9.05 5.02
C SER A 461 21.08 -9.60 5.36
N ILE A 462 22.02 -8.74 5.71
CA ILE A 462 23.39 -9.15 6.07
C ILE A 462 23.38 -9.87 7.42
N GLU A 463 22.56 -9.44 8.37
CA GLU A 463 22.40 -10.11 9.66
C GLU A 463 21.84 -11.52 9.49
N GLY A 464 20.80 -11.68 8.65
CA GLY A 464 20.23 -12.99 8.29
C GLY A 464 21.29 -13.91 7.68
N LEU A 465 22.04 -13.43 6.70
CA LEU A 465 23.15 -14.17 6.09
C LEU A 465 24.19 -14.60 7.14
N GLY A 466 24.58 -13.69 8.04
CA GLY A 466 25.53 -13.97 9.12
C GLY A 466 25.04 -15.07 10.07
N LYS A 467 23.77 -15.03 10.47
CA LYS A 467 23.14 -16.03 11.34
C LYS A 467 23.01 -17.40 10.65
N GLU A 468 22.56 -17.43 9.40
CA GLU A 468 22.32 -18.67 8.65
C GLU A 468 23.61 -19.40 8.27
N THR A 469 24.68 -18.65 7.95
CA THR A 469 25.95 -19.23 7.47
C THR A 469 27.05 -19.28 8.52
N GLY A 470 26.86 -18.63 9.67
CA GLY A 470 27.92 -18.43 10.66
C GLY A 470 29.02 -17.46 10.20
N ASN A 471 28.75 -16.64 9.18
CA ASN A 471 29.74 -15.71 8.62
C ASN A 471 29.98 -14.51 9.56
N LYS A 472 31.12 -14.54 10.27
CA LYS A 472 31.54 -13.49 11.20
C LYS A 472 31.75 -12.12 10.53
N LYS A 473 32.20 -12.09 9.28
CA LYS A 473 32.37 -10.83 8.52
C LYS A 473 31.01 -10.19 8.28
N ALA A 474 30.03 -10.96 7.81
CA ALA A 474 28.66 -10.48 7.63
C ALA A 474 28.06 -9.97 8.95
N ALA A 475 28.22 -10.71 10.06
CA ALA A 475 27.75 -10.27 11.36
C ALA A 475 28.38 -8.92 11.79
N ALA A 476 29.69 -8.74 11.61
CA ALA A 476 30.38 -7.48 11.92
C ALA A 476 29.91 -6.32 11.02
N VAL A 477 29.72 -6.58 9.72
CA VAL A 477 29.23 -5.59 8.75
C VAL A 477 27.81 -5.13 9.08
N ALA A 478 26.90 -6.06 9.40
CA ALA A 478 25.55 -5.75 9.82
C ALA A 478 25.51 -4.95 11.13
N ALA A 479 26.28 -5.37 12.15
CA ALA A 479 26.36 -4.66 13.42
C ALA A 479 26.92 -3.24 13.29
N ALA A 480 27.91 -3.04 12.39
CA ALA A 480 28.43 -1.72 12.10
C ALA A 480 27.40 -0.84 11.36
N LEU A 481 26.62 -1.41 10.42
CA LEU A 481 25.58 -0.67 9.71
C LEU A 481 24.46 -0.26 10.66
N ASP A 482 24.01 -1.15 11.56
CA ASP A 482 22.98 -0.87 12.55
C ASP A 482 23.36 0.35 13.44
N LYS A 483 24.59 0.36 13.96
CA LYS A 483 25.13 1.49 14.74
C LYS A 483 25.25 2.77 13.90
N ALA A 484 25.67 2.64 12.65
CA ALA A 484 25.78 3.78 11.72
C ALA A 484 24.42 4.40 11.43
N VAL A 485 23.38 3.59 11.23
CA VAL A 485 21.99 4.05 11.06
C VAL A 485 21.48 4.73 12.33
N GLY A 486 21.77 4.19 13.52
CA GLY A 486 21.45 4.85 14.79
C GLY A 486 22.11 6.23 14.95
N THR A 487 23.38 6.34 14.56
CA THR A 487 24.12 7.61 14.56
C THR A 487 23.55 8.59 13.53
N PHE A 488 23.24 8.11 12.32
CA PHE A 488 22.61 8.87 11.23
C PHE A 488 21.28 9.50 11.66
N LEU A 489 20.43 8.71 12.33
CA LEU A 489 19.14 9.17 12.86
C LEU A 489 19.33 10.22 13.96
N SER A 490 20.24 9.97 14.91
CA SER A 490 20.52 10.88 16.03
C SER A 490 21.12 12.21 15.57
N ALA A 491 21.97 12.17 14.53
CA ALA A 491 22.58 13.35 13.92
C ALA A 491 21.65 14.11 12.96
N ASN A 492 20.41 13.61 12.76
CA ASN A 492 19.39 14.15 11.87
C ASN A 492 19.91 14.46 10.46
N LYS A 493 20.57 13.48 9.84
CA LYS A 493 21.15 13.61 8.48
C LYS A 493 20.20 13.16 7.37
N ASN A 494 18.90 13.11 7.65
CA ASN A 494 17.86 12.79 6.67
C ASN A 494 17.85 13.84 5.53
N PRO A 495 17.39 13.47 4.32
CA PRO A 495 17.20 14.41 3.22
C PRO A 495 16.28 15.58 3.63
N GLY A 496 16.74 16.79 3.33
CA GLY A 496 15.92 17.99 3.29
C GLY A 496 14.84 17.88 2.21
N ARG A 497 13.93 18.86 2.20
CA ARG A 497 12.83 18.89 1.21
C ARG A 497 13.00 20.02 0.20
N LYS A 498 13.90 20.96 0.47
CA LYS A 498 14.11 22.15 -0.34
C LYS A 498 15.43 22.04 -1.09
N VAL A 499 15.43 22.51 -2.33
CA VAL A 499 16.64 22.66 -3.12
C VAL A 499 17.72 23.44 -2.35
N LYS A 500 18.98 23.03 -2.51
CA LYS A 500 20.16 23.54 -1.78
C LYS A 500 20.21 23.17 -0.29
N GLU A 501 19.35 22.27 0.18
CA GLU A 501 19.59 21.45 1.37
C GLU A 501 20.25 20.11 0.97
N ILE A 502 20.79 19.37 1.95
CA ILE A 502 21.24 18.00 1.72
C ILE A 502 20.07 17.16 1.24
N ASP A 503 20.25 16.39 0.18
CA ASP A 503 19.23 15.49 -0.37
C ASP A 503 19.63 14.01 -0.19
N ASN A 504 18.92 13.09 -0.86
CA ASN A 504 19.19 11.65 -0.82
C ASN A 504 20.67 11.28 -0.99
N ARG A 505 21.39 11.93 -1.92
CA ARG A 505 22.80 11.62 -2.20
C ARG A 505 23.70 12.00 -1.03
N GLY A 506 23.42 13.15 -0.41
CA GLY A 506 24.13 13.55 0.80
C GLY A 506 23.79 12.67 2.01
N SER A 507 22.58 12.13 2.13
CA SER A 507 22.27 11.13 3.17
C SER A 507 23.06 9.83 2.98
N HIS A 508 23.26 9.37 1.73
CA HIS A 508 24.11 8.21 1.44
C HIS A 508 25.56 8.44 1.89
N TYR A 509 26.11 9.63 1.66
CA TYR A 509 27.43 9.98 2.16
C TYR A 509 27.51 9.85 3.70
N TRP A 510 26.54 10.37 4.44
CA TRP A 510 26.55 10.29 5.90
C TRP A 510 26.48 8.86 6.42
N VAL A 511 25.64 8.01 5.82
CA VAL A 511 25.59 6.60 6.19
C VAL A 511 26.92 5.90 5.87
N ALA A 512 27.48 6.13 4.69
CA ALA A 512 28.79 5.57 4.32
C ALA A 512 29.91 6.05 5.28
N ARG A 513 29.89 7.33 5.66
CA ARG A 513 30.82 7.93 6.63
C ARG A 513 30.74 7.23 7.98
N TYR A 514 29.55 7.13 8.58
CA TYR A 514 29.38 6.50 9.88
C TYR A 514 29.63 4.99 9.84
N TRP A 515 29.25 4.32 8.75
CA TRP A 515 29.49 2.88 8.61
C TRP A 515 30.98 2.56 8.52
N ALA A 516 31.74 3.34 7.74
CA ALA A 516 33.19 3.22 7.69
C ALA A 516 33.84 3.50 9.05
N GLU A 517 33.31 4.44 9.86
CA GLU A 517 33.78 4.63 11.24
C GLU A 517 33.57 3.39 12.10
N GLU A 518 32.37 2.83 12.11
CA GLU A 518 32.05 1.67 12.95
C GLU A 518 32.85 0.43 12.53
N LEU A 519 33.06 0.23 11.22
CA LEU A 519 33.94 -0.82 10.69
C LEU A 519 35.42 -0.61 11.03
N ALA A 520 35.87 0.64 11.11
CA ALA A 520 37.20 0.99 11.56
C ALA A 520 37.37 0.95 13.09
N LYS A 521 36.29 0.95 13.88
CA LYS A 521 36.33 0.86 15.35
C LYS A 521 36.27 -0.58 15.86
N GLN A 522 35.57 -1.48 15.15
CA GLN A 522 35.44 -2.88 15.58
C GLN A 522 36.79 -3.60 15.59
N GLN A 523 36.94 -4.60 16.48
CA GLN A 523 38.16 -5.38 16.67
C GLN A 523 37.99 -6.88 16.39
N GLU A 524 36.77 -7.32 16.07
CA GLU A 524 36.43 -8.74 15.89
C GLU A 524 36.92 -9.28 14.54
N VAL A 525 37.03 -8.42 13.53
CA VAL A 525 37.47 -8.76 12.17
C VAL A 525 38.59 -7.81 11.74
N PRO A 526 39.87 -8.13 12.01
CA PRO A 526 41.01 -7.24 11.74
C PRO A 526 41.15 -6.81 10.28
N GLU A 527 40.77 -7.68 9.34
CA GLU A 527 40.82 -7.40 7.91
C GLU A 527 39.85 -6.26 7.52
N LEU A 528 38.62 -6.27 8.05
CA LEU A 528 37.66 -5.19 7.84
C LEU A 528 38.11 -3.89 8.53
N HIS A 529 38.67 -3.99 9.72
CA HIS A 529 39.24 -2.83 10.42
C HIS A 529 40.30 -2.13 9.55
N ALA A 530 41.27 -2.91 9.04
CA ALA A 530 42.34 -2.37 8.21
C ALA A 530 41.83 -1.75 6.90
N ALA A 531 40.88 -2.43 6.23
CA ALA A 531 40.29 -1.94 4.98
C ALA A 531 39.52 -0.63 5.17
N PHE A 532 38.72 -0.51 6.23
CA PHE A 532 37.86 0.65 6.47
C PHE A 532 38.54 1.79 7.25
N ALA A 533 39.69 1.57 7.90
CA ALA A 533 40.44 2.65 8.55
C ALA A 533 40.85 3.76 7.56
N VAL A 534 41.34 3.38 6.38
CA VAL A 534 41.74 4.32 5.32
C VAL A 534 40.51 5.03 4.75
N ALA A 535 39.43 4.29 4.49
CA ALA A 535 38.18 4.83 3.97
C ALA A 535 37.54 5.83 4.94
N SER A 536 37.44 5.46 6.22
CA SER A 536 36.90 6.31 7.29
C SER A 536 37.66 7.63 7.38
N LYS A 537 38.99 7.58 7.39
CA LYS A 537 39.83 8.78 7.40
C LYS A 537 39.60 9.64 6.15
N GLY A 538 39.60 9.03 4.96
CA GLY A 538 39.37 9.74 3.70
C GLY A 538 38.00 10.43 3.63
N LEU A 539 36.95 9.77 4.11
CA LEU A 539 35.60 10.34 4.21
C LEU A 539 35.56 11.52 5.18
N GLN A 540 36.23 11.40 6.34
CA GLN A 540 36.30 12.46 7.34
C GLN A 540 37.04 13.71 6.84
N GLU A 541 38.22 13.53 6.26
CA GLU A 541 39.06 14.63 5.78
C GLU A 541 38.45 15.35 4.57
N SER A 542 37.61 14.66 3.79
CA SER A 542 36.97 15.20 2.59
C SER A 542 35.53 15.70 2.81
N GLU A 543 35.02 15.63 4.04
CA GLU A 543 33.60 15.86 4.36
C GLU A 543 33.05 17.17 3.78
N ALA A 544 33.68 18.31 4.11
CA ALA A 544 33.22 19.60 3.65
C ALA A 544 33.17 19.71 2.12
N LYS A 545 34.16 19.12 1.43
CA LYS A 545 34.24 19.14 -0.03
C LYS A 545 33.15 18.27 -0.66
N VAL A 546 32.96 17.06 -0.17
CA VAL A 546 31.91 16.15 -0.66
C VAL A 546 30.52 16.77 -0.48
N LEU A 547 30.24 17.30 0.71
CA LEU A 547 28.93 17.92 0.97
C LEU A 547 28.69 19.15 0.09
N GLN A 548 29.73 19.97 -0.15
CA GLN A 548 29.62 21.09 -1.07
C GLN A 548 29.31 20.64 -2.50
N GLU A 549 30.01 19.61 -3.02
CA GLU A 549 29.74 19.02 -4.33
C GLU A 549 28.29 18.50 -4.45
N MET A 550 27.73 17.92 -3.37
CA MET A 550 26.33 17.46 -3.31
C MET A 550 25.30 18.60 -3.29
N ILE A 551 25.67 19.80 -2.82
CA ILE A 551 24.81 20.99 -2.86
C ILE A 551 24.93 21.73 -4.19
N ASP A 552 26.14 21.85 -4.73
CA ASP A 552 26.43 22.60 -5.96
C ASP A 552 25.74 22.00 -7.18
N CYS A 553 25.56 20.67 -7.21
CA CYS A 553 24.84 19.98 -8.29
C CYS A 553 23.33 20.29 -8.37
N GLN A 554 22.75 20.92 -7.34
CA GLN A 554 21.30 21.21 -7.28
C GLN A 554 20.94 22.58 -7.89
N GLY A 555 19.66 22.83 -8.13
CA GLY A 555 19.09 24.11 -8.56
C GLY A 555 18.83 24.22 -10.06
N ALA A 556 19.55 23.45 -10.88
CA ALA A 556 19.33 23.39 -12.31
C ALA A 556 18.42 22.22 -12.70
N LYS A 557 17.80 22.32 -13.88
CA LYS A 557 17.06 21.22 -14.51
C LYS A 557 18.03 20.07 -14.81
N VAL A 558 17.61 18.84 -14.51
CA VAL A 558 18.40 17.63 -14.75
C VAL A 558 17.76 16.80 -15.85
N ASP A 559 18.55 16.46 -16.87
CA ASP A 559 18.15 15.53 -17.93
C ASP A 559 18.69 14.13 -17.64
N ILE A 560 17.79 13.20 -17.30
CA ILE A 560 18.08 11.78 -17.08
C ILE A 560 17.76 10.91 -18.31
N GLY A 561 17.42 11.52 -19.46
CA GLY A 561 17.22 10.80 -20.72
C GLY A 561 15.98 9.91 -20.81
N GLY A 562 15.05 10.01 -19.85
CA GLY A 562 13.80 9.25 -19.85
C GLY A 562 13.03 9.36 -18.54
N TYR A 563 11.97 8.57 -18.38
CA TYR A 563 11.19 8.48 -17.12
C TYR A 563 11.09 7.03 -16.65
N TYR A 564 10.37 6.17 -17.39
CA TYR A 564 10.30 4.73 -17.09
C TYR A 564 11.58 3.97 -17.43
N LYS A 565 12.30 4.44 -18.46
CA LYS A 565 13.59 3.92 -18.88
C LYS A 565 14.51 5.11 -19.12
N VAL A 566 15.38 5.37 -18.15
CA VAL A 566 16.35 6.47 -18.18
C VAL A 566 17.56 6.10 -19.04
N ASP A 567 18.29 7.11 -19.51
CA ASP A 567 19.63 6.90 -20.05
C ASP A 567 20.59 6.64 -18.87
N LYS A 568 21.27 5.49 -18.90
CA LYS A 568 22.11 5.04 -17.77
C LYS A 568 23.23 6.04 -17.48
N ALA A 569 23.92 6.51 -18.51
CA ALA A 569 25.07 7.39 -18.33
C ALA A 569 24.65 8.75 -17.75
N LYS A 570 23.55 9.31 -18.23
CA LYS A 570 22.97 10.54 -17.69
C LYS A 570 22.50 10.37 -16.24
N ALA A 571 21.79 9.29 -15.95
CA ALA A 571 21.32 9.00 -14.59
C ALA A 571 22.49 8.78 -13.61
N ASP A 572 23.50 8.00 -14.00
CA ASP A 572 24.69 7.76 -13.17
C ASP A 572 25.42 9.09 -12.87
N ALA A 573 25.60 9.95 -13.88
CA ALA A 573 26.26 11.24 -13.71
C ALA A 573 25.46 12.17 -12.77
N ALA A 574 24.13 12.18 -12.88
CA ALA A 574 23.26 12.98 -12.01
C ALA A 574 23.22 12.45 -10.56
N MET A 575 23.30 11.12 -10.39
CA MET A 575 23.23 10.48 -9.07
C MET A 575 24.58 10.41 -8.34
N ASN A 576 25.69 10.48 -9.05
CA ASN A 576 27.05 10.42 -8.48
C ASN A 576 27.87 11.70 -8.78
N PRO A 577 27.39 12.90 -8.38
CA PRO A 577 28.00 14.17 -8.80
C PRO A 577 29.33 14.48 -8.09
N SER A 578 29.61 13.86 -6.94
CA SER A 578 30.83 14.11 -6.16
C SER A 578 31.98 13.23 -6.63
N ALA A 579 32.87 13.78 -7.45
CA ALA A 579 34.10 13.09 -7.86
C ALA A 579 34.95 12.69 -6.65
N THR A 580 34.99 13.55 -5.61
CA THR A 580 35.73 13.29 -4.39
C THR A 580 35.20 12.05 -3.66
N PHE A 581 33.89 11.91 -3.53
CA PHE A 581 33.29 10.74 -2.90
C PHE A 581 33.49 9.48 -3.75
N ASN A 582 33.29 9.58 -5.07
CA ASN A 582 33.46 8.47 -6.00
C ASN A 582 34.88 7.89 -5.96
N GLU A 583 35.91 8.74 -5.86
CA GLU A 583 37.31 8.29 -5.72
C GLU A 583 37.55 7.51 -4.41
N ILE A 584 36.95 7.94 -3.30
CA ILE A 584 37.09 7.24 -2.02
C ILE A 584 36.47 5.85 -2.10
N ILE A 585 35.24 5.75 -2.63
CA ILE A 585 34.55 4.47 -2.83
C ILE A 585 35.34 3.56 -3.79
N ALA A 586 35.87 4.11 -4.89
CA ALA A 586 36.68 3.36 -5.84
C ALA A 586 37.91 2.72 -5.18
N ARG A 587 38.60 3.43 -4.27
CA ARG A 587 39.75 2.89 -3.53
C ARG A 587 39.38 1.69 -2.64
N ILE A 588 38.18 1.68 -2.06
CA ILE A 588 37.67 0.53 -1.28
C ILE A 588 37.53 -0.67 -2.22
N THR A 589 36.87 -0.50 -3.37
CA THR A 589 36.63 -1.59 -4.34
C THR A 589 37.89 -2.12 -5.03
N GLN A 590 38.98 -1.35 -4.99
CA GLN A 590 40.31 -1.74 -5.50
C GLN A 590 41.16 -2.47 -4.45
N GLY A 591 40.70 -2.56 -3.19
CA GLY A 591 41.32 -3.39 -2.15
C GLY A 591 41.24 -4.89 -2.44
N GLY A 592 41.78 -5.71 -1.52
CA GLY A 592 41.70 -7.18 -1.59
C GLY A 592 40.26 -7.69 -1.68
N ALA A 593 40.07 -9.00 -1.92
CA ALA A 593 38.74 -9.60 -2.10
C ALA A 593 37.73 -9.22 -1.00
N ASP A 594 38.21 -9.03 0.23
CA ASP A 594 37.40 -8.65 1.40
C ASP A 594 36.91 -7.19 1.41
N ALA A 595 37.48 -6.32 0.58
CA ALA A 595 37.00 -4.95 0.38
C ALA A 595 36.04 -4.83 -0.83
N LYS A 596 35.91 -5.90 -1.63
CA LYS A 596 34.95 -6.00 -2.75
C LYS A 596 33.63 -6.65 -2.36
N VAL A 597 33.64 -7.49 -1.31
CA VAL A 597 32.44 -8.04 -0.66
C VAL A 597 31.82 -6.96 0.21
#